data_AF-A0A523VSS6-F1
#
_entry.id   AF-A0A523VSS6-F1
#
_cell.length_a   1.000
_cell.length_b   1.000
_cell.length_c   1.000
_cell.angle_alpha   90.00
_cell.angle_beta   90.00
_cell.angle_gamma   90.00
#
_symmetry.space_group_name_H-M   'P 1'
#
loop_
_entity.id
_entity.type
_entity.pdbx_description
1 polymer ?
#
loop_
_entity_poly.entity_id
_entity_poly.type
_entity_poly.pdbx_seq_one_letter_code
_entity_poly.pdbx_strand_id
1 'polypeptide(L)' 'MGIERFNLNVARAFVGRYVNLHMKDGSVLVNVYVADAKKQGESGKPAILYITKPQTSPLQVYLKEIEWMEQLNPFMLD' A
#
# COMPACT_ATOMS: atom_id res chain seq x y z
N MET A 1 -6.78 2.97 23.97
CA MET A 1 -5.79 3.38 22.94
C MET A 1 -6.12 2.60 21.69
N GLY A 2 -6.74 3.22 20.69
CA GLY A 2 -7.07 2.52 19.44
C GLY A 2 -5.80 2.25 18.66
N ILE A 3 -5.64 1.02 18.14
CA ILE A 3 -4.62 0.72 17.12
C ILE A 3 -4.72 1.79 16.04
N GLU A 4 -3.62 2.51 15.78
CA GLU A 4 -3.59 3.48 14.69
C GLU A 4 -3.99 2.77 13.40
N ARG A 5 -5.13 3.16 12.85
CA ARG A 5 -5.60 2.62 11.58
C ARG A 5 -4.61 3.01 10.49
N PHE A 6 -4.32 2.07 9.59
CA PHE A 6 -3.58 2.34 8.38
C PHE A 6 -4.17 3.56 7.66
N ASN A 7 -3.34 4.55 7.39
CA ASN A 7 -3.77 5.86 6.88
C ASN A 7 -2.80 6.39 5.83
N LEU A 8 -3.15 7.54 5.23
CA LEU A 8 -2.40 8.12 4.11
C LEU A 8 -0.95 8.47 4.47
N ASN A 9 -0.68 8.90 5.70
CA ASN A 9 0.67 9.23 6.12
C ASN A 9 1.54 7.97 6.24
N VAL A 10 0.97 6.88 6.78
CA VAL A 10 1.63 5.58 6.82
C VAL A 10 1.92 5.10 5.40
N ALA A 11 0.93 5.12 4.49
CA ALA A 11 1.11 4.71 3.10
C ALA A 11 2.22 5.49 2.38
N ARG A 12 2.32 6.80 2.62
CA ARG A 12 3.35 7.66 2.00
C ARG A 12 4.78 7.28 2.41
N ALA A 13 4.98 6.72 3.60
CA ALA A 13 6.30 6.27 4.04
C ALA A 13 6.85 5.09 3.22
N PHE A 14 5.98 4.36 2.52
CA PHE A 14 6.35 3.22 1.68
C PHE A 14 6.48 3.55 0.19
N VAL A 15 6.19 4.79 -0.23
CA VAL A 15 6.37 5.19 -1.64
C VAL A 15 7.83 5.00 -2.05
N GLY A 16 8.03 4.39 -3.22
CA GLY A 16 9.36 4.03 -3.73
C GLY A 16 9.91 2.71 -3.21
N ARG A 17 9.11 1.91 -2.51
CA ARG A 17 9.54 0.64 -1.89
C ARG A 17 8.73 -0.54 -2.41
N TYR A 18 9.36 -1.71 -2.41
CA TYR A 18 8.66 -2.99 -2.58
C TYR A 18 8.10 -3.46 -1.23
N VAL A 19 6.85 -3.91 -1.23
CA VAL A 19 6.14 -4.35 -0.03
C VAL A 19 5.34 -5.63 -0.29
N ASN A 20 5.04 -6.37 0.77
CA ASN A 20 3.86 -7.22 0.82
C ASN A 20 2.69 -6.39 1.36
N LEU A 21 1.60 -6.34 0.61
CA LEU A 21 0.41 -5.58 0.97
C LEU A 21 -0.63 -6.52 1.60
N HIS A 22 -0.89 -6.36 2.89
CA HIS A 22 -1.87 -7.15 3.63
C HIS A 22 -3.23 -6.45 3.60
N MET A 23 -4.23 -7.15 3.05
CA MET A 23 -5.60 -6.65 2.89
C MET A 23 -6.47 -7.07 4.07
N LYS A 24 -7.53 -6.29 4.34
CA LYS A 24 -8.47 -6.58 5.44
C LYS A 24 -9.28 -7.86 5.25
N ASP A 25 -9.44 -8.31 4.01
CA ASP A 25 -10.10 -9.57 3.67
C ASP A 25 -9.21 -10.80 3.89
N GLY A 26 -7.98 -10.60 4.38
CA GLY A 26 -6.99 -11.65 4.62
C GLY A 26 -6.14 -11.99 3.40
N SER A 27 -6.41 -11.41 2.23
CA SER A 27 -5.56 -11.59 1.06
C SER A 27 -4.24 -10.80 1.16
N VAL A 28 -3.22 -11.25 0.42
CA VAL A 28 -1.91 -10.59 0.39
C VAL A 28 -1.47 -10.38 -1.06
N LEU A 29 -1.13 -9.15 -1.42
CA LEU A 29 -0.43 -8.87 -2.67
C LEU A 29 1.08 -8.85 -2.40
N VAL A 30 1.77 -9.87 -2.88
CA VAL A 30 3.21 -10.08 -2.65
C VAL A 30 4.05 -9.29 -3.65
N ASN A 31 5.18 -8.76 -3.17
CA ASN A 31 6.21 -8.10 -3.99
C ASN A 31 5.67 -7.02 -4.94
N VAL A 32 4.88 -6.09 -4.38
CA VAL A 32 4.33 -4.96 -5.12
C VAL A 32 5.16 -3.71 -4.86
N TYR A 33 5.42 -2.93 -5.91
CA TYR A 33 6.08 -1.64 -5.77
C TYR A 33 5.05 -0.55 -5.50
N VAL A 34 5.26 0.25 -4.46
CA VAL A 34 4.39 1.38 -4.12
C VAL A 34 4.81 2.60 -4.93
N ALA A 35 4.05 2.92 -5.97
CA ALA A 35 4.33 4.03 -6.86
C ALA A 35 3.90 5.39 -6.27
N ASP A 36 2.75 5.43 -5.58
CA ASP A 36 2.19 6.67 -5.04
C ASP A 36 1.10 6.43 -4.00
N ALA A 37 0.79 7.45 -3.18
CA ALA A 37 -0.31 7.44 -2.23
C ALA A 37 -0.98 8.84 -2.16
N LYS A 38 -2.23 8.93 -2.62
CA LYS A 38 -2.93 10.20 -2.80
C LYS A 38 -4.35 10.18 -2.23
N LYS A 39 -4.78 11.34 -1.71
CA LYS A 39 -6.19 11.65 -1.50
C LYS A 39 -6.74 12.21 -2.81
N GLN A 40 -7.85 11.70 -3.31
CA GLN A 40 -8.49 12.34 -4.46
C GLN A 40 -8.99 13.73 -4.06
N GLY A 41 -8.84 14.72 -4.94
CA GLY A 41 -8.95 16.15 -4.63
C GLY A 41 -10.33 16.66 -4.17
N GLU A 42 -11.34 15.79 -4.11
CA GLU A 42 -12.66 16.12 -3.58
C GLU A 42 -12.79 15.64 -2.13
N SER A 43 -13.40 16.50 -1.29
CA SER A 43 -13.76 16.13 0.08
C SER A 43 -14.65 14.89 0.07
N GLY A 44 -14.32 13.89 0.89
CA GLY A 44 -15.09 12.64 1.02
C GLY A 44 -14.63 11.48 0.12
N LYS A 45 -13.78 11.71 -0.89
CA LYS A 45 -13.26 10.59 -1.70
C LYS A 45 -12.22 9.76 -0.93
N PRO A 46 -12.21 8.43 -1.11
CA PRO A 46 -11.25 7.56 -0.45
C PRO A 46 -9.83 7.84 -0.93
N ALA A 47 -8.87 7.73 -0.02
CA ALA A 47 -7.46 7.74 -0.39
C ALA A 47 -7.09 6.46 -1.15
N ILE A 48 -6.22 6.60 -2.15
CA ILE A 48 -5.78 5.53 -3.04
C ILE A 48 -4.28 5.32 -2.92
N LEU A 49 -3.91 4.05 -2.90
CA LEU A 49 -2.55 3.57 -3.09
C LEU A 49 -2.40 3.11 -4.54
N TYR A 50 -1.36 3.58 -5.20
CA TYR A 50 -0.99 3.15 -6.55
C TYR A 50 0.17 2.18 -6.42
N ILE A 51 -0.04 0.95 -6.91
CA ILE A 51 0.98 -0.09 -6.89
C ILE A 51 1.24 -0.63 -8.29
N THR A 52 2.43 -1.18 -8.50
CA THR A 52 2.77 -1.93 -9.71
C THR A 52 3.28 -3.31 -9.31
N LYS A 53 2.96 -4.34 -10.11
CA LYS A 53 3.68 -5.61 -10.06
C LYS A 53 4.63 -5.68 -11.24
N PRO A 54 5.74 -6.43 -11.12
CA PRO A 54 6.55 -6.76 -12.29
C PRO A 54 5.66 -7.34 -13.39
N GLN A 55 5.77 -6.80 -14.61
CA GLN A 55 5.07 -7.28 -15.82
C GLN A 55 3.55 -7.09 -15.84
N THR A 56 2.96 -6.31 -14.92
CA THR A 56 1.52 -5.98 -14.98
C THR A 56 1.28 -4.49 -15.06
N SER A 57 0.10 -4.12 -15.55
CA SER A 57 -0.42 -2.76 -15.49
C SER A 57 -0.48 -2.26 -14.03
N PRO A 58 -0.33 -0.94 -13.81
CA PRO A 58 -0.55 -0.33 -12.50
C PRO A 58 -1.95 -0.65 -11.94
N LEU A 59 -2.02 -0.88 -10.64
CA LEU A 59 -3.25 -1.19 -9.90
C LEU A 59 -3.50 -0.12 -8.84
N GLN A 60 -4.78 0.19 -8.62
CA GLN A 60 -5.24 1.10 -7.57
C GLN A 60 -5.90 0.30 -6.44
N VAL A 61 -5.52 0.59 -5.21
CA VAL A 61 -6.09 -0.03 -4.01
C VAL A 61 -6.59 1.07 -3.08
N TYR A 62 -7.80 0.93 -2.52
CA TYR A 62 -8.30 1.91 -1.55
C TYR A 62 -7.64 1.70 -0.20
N LEU A 63 -7.16 2.77 0.43
CA LEU A 63 -6.49 2.66 1.74
C LEU A 63 -7.37 2.05 2.84
N LYS A 64 -8.70 2.16 2.70
CA LYS A 64 -9.65 1.54 3.64
C LYS A 64 -9.62 0.00 3.62
N GLU A 65 -9.14 -0.59 2.53
CA GLU A 65 -9.07 -2.05 2.29
C GLU A 65 -7.73 -2.64 2.73
N ILE A 66 -6.77 -1.78 3.10
CA ILE A 66 -5.44 -2.17 3.54
C ILE A 66 -5.44 -2.31 5.07
N GLU A 67 -4.92 -3.43 5.55
CA GLU A 67 -4.68 -3.67 6.97
C GLU A 67 -3.30 -3.12 7.36
N TRP A 68 -2.23 -3.53 6.67
CA TRP A 68 -0.86 -3.04 6.87
C TRP A 68 0.07 -3.38 5.70
N MET A 69 1.33 -2.92 5.76
CA MET A 69 2.37 -3.19 4.75
C MET A 69 3.66 -3.70 5.40
N GLU A 70 4.23 -4.74 4.81
CA GLU A 70 5.57 -5.24 5.15
C GLU A 70 6.55 -4.76 4.08
N GLN A 71 7.54 -3.95 4.46
CA GLN A 71 8.59 -3.58 3.50
C GLN A 71 9.49 -4.79 3.23
N LEU A 72 9.68 -5.10 1.94
CA LEU A 72 10.69 -6.06 1.53
C LEU A 72 12.08 -5.45 1.72
N ASN A 73 12.90 -6.13 2.51
CA ASN A 73 14.26 -5.69 2.76
C ASN A 73 15.13 -6.07 1.55
N PRO A 74 15.74 -5.09 0.84
CA PRO A 74 16.57 -5.40 -0.33
C PRO A 74 17.85 -6.18 0.02
N PHE A 75 18.16 -6.34 1.30
CA PHE A 75 19.33 -7.07 1.80
C PHE A 75 19.04 -8.50 2.27
N MET A 76 17.78 -8.96 2.19
CA MET A 76 17.43 -10.36 2.47
C MET A 76 17.29 -11.11 1.15
N LEU A 77 18.43 -11.48 0.58
CA LEU A 77 18.54 -12.62 -0.33
C LEU A 77 19.11 -13.76 0.54
N ASP A 78 18.24 -14.67 0.97
CA ASP A 78 18.67 -16.00 1.43
C ASP A 78 18.82 -16.92 0.21
#